data_AF-A0A1G6R4V7-F1
#
_entry.id   AF-A0A1G6R4V7-F1
#
_cell.length_a   1.000
_cell.length_b   1.000
_cell.length_c   1.000
_cell.angle_alpha   90.00
_cell.angle_beta   90.00
_cell.angle_gamma   90.00
#
_symmetry.space_group_name_H-M   'P 1'
#
loop_
_entity.id
_entity.type
_entity.pdbx_description
1 polymer ?
#
loop_
_entity_poly.entity_id
_entity_poly.type
_entity_poly.pdbx_seq_one_letter_code
_entity_poly.pdbx_strand_id
1 'polypeptide(L)'
;MLNTKRIIFILILILLFSTATQAEKEIEFWTISLRPQHDDYFLEKIDKFESENPDFKIIWEDMNFSSINQKLRYRIAEGNAPEVVNLSPQLMVSLLQEDLLYPISKLKQDYSQNYFQLLWENGFYQGEYYAFPWYVSSKLMVYNQEIFKIAGLDPKKVINNREQLFAAAEKITKETGVYALMPQIKIHHEFIEAGIDLFENENKREKAAFNTEAAKEIIIRYQELVKAGVIPKDTLNSGFNVALERYKKNDLAILFAAPQFLDEIEKESDYLREQTSLAVIPTAKDGIVNSPLMNLVIPKAADYKKDAAEFAALITSPASQREFSQQTSILSSAVDDRTELEIEKEKITTKIDSKKALKTEAQKILREQLPKSKDLTLIHPKADKLIKVLDETFAEAFANKITAEEALTNMEKEWNQILNEENNNE
;
A
#
# COMPACT_ATOMS: atom_id res chain seq x y z
N MET A 1 -29.50 40.67 -70.95
CA MET A 1 -28.98 39.28 -71.03
C MET A 1 -27.69 39.19 -70.24
N LEU A 2 -27.79 38.88 -68.94
CA LEU A 2 -26.63 38.68 -68.07
C LEU A 2 -26.12 37.24 -68.20
N ASN A 3 -24.80 37.08 -68.26
CA ASN A 3 -24.12 35.87 -68.72
C ASN A 3 -23.85 34.89 -67.54
N THR A 4 -24.63 33.82 -67.48
CA THR A 4 -24.78 32.85 -66.37
C THR A 4 -23.66 31.79 -66.28
N LYS A 5 -22.39 32.16 -66.52
CA LYS A 5 -21.28 31.18 -66.62
C LYS A 5 -20.09 31.38 -65.67
N ARG A 6 -20.17 32.28 -64.68
CA ARG A 6 -19.10 32.49 -63.68
C ARG A 6 -19.42 32.09 -62.24
N ILE A 7 -20.61 31.56 -61.97
CA ILE A 7 -21.05 31.21 -60.60
C ILE A 7 -20.83 29.73 -60.25
N ILE A 8 -20.53 28.88 -61.23
CA ILE A 8 -20.45 27.42 -61.01
C ILE A 8 -19.04 26.95 -60.57
N PHE A 9 -17.99 27.78 -60.69
CA PHE A 9 -16.62 27.35 -60.35
C PHE A 9 -16.12 27.75 -58.96
N ILE A 10 -16.93 28.48 -58.17
CA ILE A 10 -16.64 28.79 -56.75
C ILE A 10 -17.48 27.91 -55.81
N LEU A 11 -18.42 27.12 -56.34
CA LEU A 11 -19.24 26.18 -55.55
C LEU A 11 -18.61 24.78 -55.36
N ILE A 12 -17.43 24.51 -55.96
CA ILE A 12 -16.70 23.24 -55.81
C ILE A 12 -15.47 23.37 -54.88
N LEU A 13 -15.20 24.57 -54.34
CA LEU A 13 -14.18 24.78 -53.31
C LEU A 13 -14.77 24.93 -51.90
N ILE A 14 -15.96 24.35 -51.69
CA ILE A 14 -16.57 24.10 -50.38
C ILE A 14 -17.02 22.63 -50.35
N LEU A 15 -16.10 21.72 -50.71
CA LEU A 15 -15.96 20.51 -49.90
C LEU A 15 -15.31 21.01 -48.60
N LEU A 16 -16.07 21.52 -47.64
CA LEU A 16 -16.49 20.69 -46.52
C LEU A 16 -15.42 19.64 -46.21
N PHE A 17 -14.26 20.12 -45.74
CA PHE A 17 -13.71 19.54 -44.52
C PHE A 17 -14.76 19.75 -43.42
N SER A 18 -15.85 18.99 -43.49
CA SER A 18 -16.50 18.53 -42.29
C SER A 18 -15.49 17.57 -41.68
N THR A 19 -14.52 18.10 -40.94
CA THR A 19 -14.03 17.36 -39.79
C THR A 19 -15.30 17.11 -39.00
N ALA A 20 -15.85 15.90 -39.12
CA ALA A 20 -16.74 15.41 -38.11
C ALA A 20 -15.94 15.60 -36.82
N THR A 21 -16.32 16.58 -36.01
CA THR A 21 -15.84 16.70 -34.65
C THR A 21 -16.38 15.44 -33.98
N GLN A 22 -15.60 14.36 -34.09
CA GLN A 22 -15.85 13.16 -33.33
C GLN A 22 -15.94 13.61 -31.88
N ALA A 23 -17.02 13.25 -31.19
CA ALA A 23 -17.13 13.55 -29.78
C ALA A 23 -15.84 13.06 -29.11
N GLU A 24 -15.17 13.98 -28.41
CA GLU A 24 -13.93 13.73 -27.68
C GLU A 24 -14.16 12.53 -26.76
N LYS A 25 -13.33 11.49 -26.85
CA LYS A 25 -13.49 10.31 -26.01
C LYS A 25 -12.99 10.66 -24.61
N GLU A 26 -13.73 10.31 -23.59
CA GLU A 26 -13.36 10.61 -22.20
C GLU A 26 -12.78 9.37 -21.53
N ILE A 27 -11.69 9.57 -20.77
CA ILE A 27 -11.16 8.62 -19.79
C ILE A 27 -11.40 9.25 -18.42
N GLU A 28 -12.41 8.78 -17.70
CA GLU A 28 -12.64 9.15 -16.31
C GLU A 28 -11.57 8.48 -15.43
N PHE A 29 -10.78 9.30 -14.75
CA PHE A 29 -9.75 8.89 -13.83
C PHE A 29 -10.14 9.26 -12.40
N TRP A 30 -10.28 8.28 -11.52
CA TRP A 30 -10.70 8.49 -10.14
C TRP A 30 -9.55 8.23 -9.17
N THR A 31 -9.27 9.19 -8.28
CA THR A 31 -8.26 9.07 -7.22
C THR A 31 -8.84 9.17 -5.82
N ILE A 32 -8.03 8.78 -4.83
CA ILE A 32 -8.40 8.86 -3.41
C ILE A 32 -7.52 9.89 -2.70
N SER A 33 -8.13 10.99 -2.28
CA SER A 33 -7.52 12.03 -1.42
C SER A 33 -6.18 12.60 -1.92
N LEU A 34 -6.06 12.82 -3.24
CA LEU A 34 -4.85 13.41 -3.85
C LEU A 34 -4.99 14.90 -4.16
N ARG A 35 -6.23 15.39 -4.21
CA ARG A 35 -6.50 16.82 -4.40
C ARG A 35 -6.69 17.54 -3.06
N PRO A 36 -6.38 18.85 -3.00
CA PRO A 36 -5.75 19.68 -4.04
C PRO A 36 -4.20 19.63 -4.02
N GLN A 37 -3.60 18.86 -3.11
CA GLN A 37 -2.16 18.99 -2.79
C GLN A 37 -1.24 18.56 -3.94
N HIS A 38 -1.75 17.75 -4.88
CA HIS A 38 -0.96 17.16 -5.97
C HIS A 38 -1.47 17.54 -7.36
N ASP A 39 -2.32 18.57 -7.47
CA ASP A 39 -2.98 18.96 -8.73
C ASP A 39 -1.97 19.24 -9.85
N ASP A 40 -0.95 20.06 -9.58
CA ASP A 40 0.06 20.43 -10.58
C ASP A 40 0.74 19.20 -11.20
N TYR A 41 1.10 18.21 -10.38
CA TYR A 41 1.73 16.97 -10.82
C TYR A 41 0.79 16.15 -11.72
N PHE A 42 -0.47 15.96 -11.30
CA PHE A 42 -1.42 15.14 -12.07
C PHE A 42 -1.87 15.82 -13.36
N LEU A 43 -2.10 17.13 -13.33
CA LEU A 43 -2.48 17.90 -14.51
C LEU A 43 -1.34 17.87 -15.56
N GLU A 44 -0.08 17.95 -15.14
CA GLU A 44 1.05 17.78 -16.08
C GLU A 44 1.05 16.38 -16.75
N LYS A 45 0.76 15.32 -16.00
CA LYS A 45 0.69 13.95 -16.58
C LYS A 45 -0.51 13.75 -17.48
N ILE A 46 -1.64 14.38 -17.14
CA ILE A 46 -2.83 14.43 -17.97
C ILE A 46 -2.52 15.14 -19.29
N ASP A 47 -1.98 16.36 -19.23
CA ASP A 47 -1.63 17.16 -20.41
C ASP A 47 -0.67 16.41 -21.34
N LYS A 48 0.30 15.69 -20.77
CA LYS A 48 1.22 14.85 -21.53
C LYS A 48 0.47 13.74 -22.28
N PHE A 49 -0.42 13.02 -21.60
CA PHE A 49 -1.20 11.94 -22.22
C PHE A 49 -2.09 12.46 -23.34
N GLU A 50 -2.83 13.55 -23.10
CA GLU A 50 -3.73 14.17 -24.08
C GLU A 50 -2.97 14.70 -25.30
N SER A 51 -1.78 15.24 -25.10
CA SER A 51 -0.91 15.69 -26.20
C SER A 51 -0.43 14.54 -27.10
N GLU A 52 -0.19 13.36 -26.52
CA GLU A 52 0.20 12.15 -27.24
C GLU A 52 -1.02 11.42 -27.85
N ASN A 53 -2.22 11.67 -27.32
CA ASN A 53 -3.47 11.00 -27.67
C ASN A 53 -4.61 12.01 -27.87
N PRO A 54 -4.59 12.82 -28.96
CA PRO A 54 -5.50 13.96 -29.15
C PRO A 54 -6.99 13.60 -29.33
N ASP A 55 -7.31 12.31 -29.44
CA ASP A 55 -8.69 11.80 -29.49
C ASP A 55 -9.32 11.65 -28.10
N PHE A 56 -8.49 11.73 -27.04
CA PHE A 56 -8.87 11.45 -25.66
C PHE A 56 -8.69 12.66 -24.75
N LYS A 57 -9.59 12.77 -23.78
CA LYS A 57 -9.54 13.72 -22.68
C LYS A 57 -9.66 13.00 -21.36
N ILE A 58 -8.85 13.40 -20.38
CA ILE A 58 -8.89 12.84 -19.03
C ILE A 58 -9.83 13.69 -18.17
N ILE A 59 -10.84 13.04 -17.60
CA ILE A 59 -11.71 13.64 -16.59
C ILE A 59 -11.27 13.13 -15.23
N TRP A 60 -10.47 13.94 -14.52
CA TRP A 60 -9.92 13.56 -13.22
C TRP A 60 -10.82 13.98 -12.05
N GLU A 61 -11.39 13.00 -11.36
CA GLU A 61 -12.14 13.16 -10.11
C GLU A 61 -11.36 12.62 -8.91
N ASP A 62 -11.45 13.31 -7.77
CA ASP A 62 -10.86 12.87 -6.50
C ASP A 62 -11.92 12.80 -5.42
N MET A 63 -11.86 11.76 -4.58
CA MET A 63 -12.84 11.55 -3.52
C MET A 63 -12.22 10.86 -2.31
N ASN A 64 -12.98 10.75 -1.22
CA ASN A 64 -12.50 10.07 -0.03
C ASN A 64 -12.55 8.54 -0.18
N PHE A 65 -11.73 7.86 0.62
CA PHE A 65 -11.61 6.41 0.64
C PHE A 65 -12.94 5.70 0.92
N SER A 66 -13.79 6.25 1.79
CA SER A 66 -15.06 5.63 2.19
C SER A 66 -16.14 5.65 1.11
N SER A 67 -16.12 6.63 0.19
CA SER A 67 -17.18 6.79 -0.81
C SER A 67 -16.90 6.08 -2.13
N ILE A 68 -15.63 5.85 -2.46
CA ILE A 68 -15.24 5.44 -3.82
C ILE A 68 -15.83 4.10 -4.24
N ASN A 69 -15.84 3.10 -3.37
CA ASN A 69 -16.30 1.75 -3.71
C ASN A 69 -17.82 1.72 -3.96
N GLN A 70 -18.60 2.41 -3.12
CA GLN A 70 -20.05 2.54 -3.31
C GLN A 70 -20.38 3.34 -4.59
N LYS A 71 -19.70 4.46 -4.83
CA LYS A 71 -19.91 5.28 -6.04
C LYS A 71 -19.55 4.50 -7.30
N LEU A 72 -18.45 3.74 -7.27
CA LEU A 72 -18.01 2.93 -8.39
C LEU A 72 -19.05 1.87 -8.76
N ARG A 73 -19.58 1.14 -7.78
CA ARG A 73 -20.63 0.13 -8.01
C ARG A 73 -21.89 0.73 -8.63
N TYR A 74 -22.29 1.89 -8.14
CA TYR A 74 -23.42 2.63 -8.68
C TYR A 74 -23.19 3.01 -10.15
N ARG A 75 -22.04 3.58 -10.48
CA ARG A 75 -21.67 3.96 -11.85
C ARG A 75 -21.58 2.77 -12.80
N ILE A 76 -21.04 1.64 -12.33
CA ILE A 76 -21.03 0.38 -13.08
C ILE A 76 -22.45 -0.10 -13.35
N ALA A 77 -23.34 -0.09 -12.35
CA ALA A 77 -24.74 -0.51 -12.51
C ALA A 77 -25.54 0.40 -13.45
N GLU A 78 -25.21 1.70 -13.52
CA GLU A 78 -25.79 2.64 -14.48
C GLU A 78 -25.25 2.50 -15.91
N GLY A 79 -24.23 1.67 -16.13
CA GLY A 79 -23.56 1.53 -17.42
C GLY A 79 -22.63 2.70 -17.78
N ASN A 80 -22.22 3.50 -16.79
CA ASN A 80 -21.33 4.66 -16.96
C ASN A 80 -20.10 4.51 -16.06
N ALA A 81 -19.42 3.36 -16.13
CA ALA A 81 -18.25 3.09 -15.29
C ALA A 81 -17.07 4.00 -15.69
N PRO A 82 -16.29 4.51 -14.72
CA PRO A 82 -15.07 5.22 -15.06
C PRO A 82 -14.03 4.27 -15.67
N GLU A 83 -13.08 4.83 -16.41
CA GLU A 83 -12.05 4.05 -17.12
C GLU A 83 -10.92 3.59 -16.20
N VAL A 84 -10.48 4.44 -15.26
CA VAL A 84 -9.34 4.14 -14.38
C VAL A 84 -9.66 4.57 -12.95
N VAL A 85 -9.51 3.64 -12.00
CA VAL A 85 -9.84 3.91 -10.59
C VAL A 85 -8.68 3.53 -9.68
N ASN A 86 -8.34 4.44 -8.78
CA ASN A 86 -7.40 4.18 -7.71
C ASN A 86 -8.05 3.41 -6.57
N LEU A 87 -7.56 2.21 -6.25
CA LEU A 87 -8.07 1.37 -5.16
C LEU A 87 -6.93 0.73 -4.37
N SER A 88 -7.14 0.53 -3.06
CA SER A 88 -6.27 -0.38 -2.30
C SER A 88 -6.60 -1.84 -2.63
N PRO A 89 -5.69 -2.80 -2.38
CA PRO A 89 -5.99 -4.23 -2.51
C PRO A 89 -7.27 -4.65 -1.76
N GLN A 90 -7.50 -4.12 -0.56
CA GLN A 90 -8.72 -4.41 0.22
C GLN A 90 -10.00 -4.02 -0.54
N LEU A 91 -10.04 -2.83 -1.14
CA LEU A 91 -11.21 -2.38 -1.91
C LEU A 91 -11.34 -3.12 -3.25
N MET A 92 -10.21 -3.50 -3.84
CA MET A 92 -10.16 -4.26 -5.08
C MET A 92 -10.74 -5.67 -4.92
N VAL A 93 -10.42 -6.37 -3.83
CA VAL A 93 -10.87 -7.75 -3.56
C VAL A 93 -12.39 -7.89 -3.63
N SER A 94 -13.15 -6.95 -3.05
CA SER A 94 -14.61 -7.02 -3.10
C SER A 94 -15.18 -6.90 -4.53
N LEU A 95 -14.51 -6.13 -5.40
CA LEU A 95 -14.94 -5.94 -6.79
C LEU A 95 -14.55 -7.13 -7.68
N LEU A 96 -13.42 -7.78 -7.37
CA LEU A 96 -12.99 -9.01 -8.04
C LEU A 96 -13.98 -10.15 -7.80
N GLN A 97 -14.49 -10.28 -6.57
CA GLN A 97 -15.49 -11.28 -6.20
C GLN A 97 -16.79 -11.15 -7.00
N GLU A 98 -17.14 -9.93 -7.40
CA GLU A 98 -18.34 -9.61 -8.17
C GLU A 98 -18.07 -9.51 -9.68
N ASP A 99 -16.87 -9.90 -10.12
CA ASP A 99 -16.46 -9.89 -11.53
C ASP A 99 -16.64 -8.49 -12.19
N LEU A 100 -16.39 -7.43 -11.41
CA LEU A 100 -16.58 -6.04 -11.83
C LEU A 100 -15.31 -5.39 -12.39
N LEU A 101 -14.15 -6.05 -12.34
CA LEU A 101 -12.88 -5.53 -12.81
C LEU A 101 -12.40 -6.24 -14.09
N TYR A 102 -11.73 -5.50 -14.96
CA TYR A 102 -11.13 -6.01 -16.17
C TYR A 102 -9.73 -6.58 -15.88
N PRO A 103 -9.44 -7.83 -16.29
CA PRO A 103 -8.09 -8.37 -16.19
C PRO A 103 -7.16 -7.74 -17.24
N ILE A 104 -6.21 -6.93 -16.78
CA ILE A 104 -5.24 -6.21 -17.62
C ILE A 104 -4.32 -7.17 -18.39
N SER A 105 -4.12 -8.38 -17.90
CA SER A 105 -3.40 -9.45 -18.61
C SER A 105 -4.05 -9.85 -19.94
N LYS A 106 -5.36 -9.61 -20.14
CA LYS A 106 -6.03 -9.85 -21.42
C LYS A 106 -5.58 -8.91 -22.55
N LEU A 107 -4.90 -7.81 -22.22
CA LEU A 107 -4.31 -6.90 -23.20
C LEU A 107 -3.10 -7.52 -23.92
N LYS A 108 -2.56 -8.65 -23.43
CA LYS A 108 -1.39 -9.35 -23.97
C LYS A 108 -0.13 -8.47 -24.06
N GLN A 109 -0.05 -7.48 -23.18
CA GLN A 109 1.12 -6.65 -22.97
C GLN A 109 1.68 -6.97 -21.58
N ASP A 110 2.99 -7.19 -21.50
CA ASP A 110 3.66 -7.43 -20.23
C ASP A 110 4.09 -6.10 -19.61
N TYR A 111 3.49 -5.77 -18.47
CA TYR A 111 3.82 -4.58 -17.68
C TYR A 111 4.67 -4.93 -16.44
N SER A 112 4.83 -6.22 -16.12
CA SER A 112 5.39 -6.69 -14.85
C SER A 112 6.81 -6.19 -14.60
N GLN A 113 7.61 -6.07 -15.66
CA GLN A 113 9.01 -5.61 -15.60
C GLN A 113 9.17 -4.19 -15.06
N ASN A 114 8.10 -3.38 -15.09
CA ASN A 114 8.13 -2.01 -14.58
C ASN A 114 7.97 -1.94 -13.06
N TYR A 115 7.61 -3.03 -12.38
CA TYR A 115 7.21 -3.04 -10.96
C TYR A 115 8.04 -4.00 -10.13
N PHE A 116 8.18 -3.70 -8.83
CA PHE A 116 8.74 -4.68 -7.91
C PHE A 116 7.84 -5.91 -7.87
N GLN A 117 8.44 -7.10 -8.04
CA GLN A 117 7.70 -8.35 -8.20
C GLN A 117 6.67 -8.56 -7.07
N LEU A 118 7.07 -8.39 -5.81
CA LEU A 118 6.17 -8.59 -4.66
C LEU A 118 4.94 -7.66 -4.68
N LEU A 119 5.07 -6.45 -5.23
CA LEU A 119 3.95 -5.50 -5.38
C LEU A 119 3.11 -5.81 -6.62
N TRP A 120 3.72 -6.30 -7.70
CA TRP A 120 3.00 -6.78 -8.88
C TRP A 120 2.08 -7.96 -8.55
N GLU A 121 2.57 -8.92 -7.75
CA GLU A 121 1.79 -10.08 -7.31
C GLU A 121 0.55 -9.70 -6.48
N ASN A 122 0.50 -8.51 -5.87
CA ASN A 122 -0.71 -8.02 -5.19
C ASN A 122 -1.87 -7.73 -6.15
N GLY A 123 -1.63 -7.64 -7.46
CA GLY A 123 -2.65 -7.50 -8.50
C GLY A 123 -3.15 -8.82 -9.08
N PHE A 124 -2.61 -9.96 -8.65
CA PHE A 124 -2.96 -11.28 -9.17
C PHE A 124 -4.22 -11.84 -8.50
N TYR A 125 -5.17 -12.33 -9.30
CA TYR A 125 -6.37 -13.00 -8.82
C TYR A 125 -6.82 -14.07 -9.82
N GLN A 126 -7.02 -15.30 -9.35
CA GLN A 126 -7.56 -16.42 -10.15
C GLN A 126 -6.90 -16.61 -11.54
N GLY A 127 -5.57 -16.49 -11.62
CA GLY A 127 -4.83 -16.74 -12.86
C GLY A 127 -4.60 -15.52 -13.76
N GLU A 128 -5.14 -14.36 -13.41
CA GLU A 128 -5.06 -13.13 -14.19
C GLU A 128 -4.58 -11.96 -13.32
N TYR A 129 -4.05 -10.91 -13.96
CA TYR A 129 -3.66 -9.66 -13.29
C TYR A 129 -4.72 -8.58 -13.53
N TYR A 130 -5.07 -7.81 -12.50
CA TYR A 130 -6.17 -6.84 -12.53
C TYR A 130 -5.76 -5.40 -12.20
N ALA A 131 -4.51 -5.18 -11.80
CA ALA A 131 -4.07 -3.92 -11.23
C ALA A 131 -2.67 -3.54 -11.68
N PHE A 132 -2.47 -2.24 -11.87
CA PHE A 132 -1.15 -1.61 -11.94
C PHE A 132 -0.78 -1.12 -10.53
N PRO A 133 0.29 -1.65 -9.91
CA PRO A 133 0.78 -1.12 -8.63
C PRO A 133 1.17 0.34 -8.79
N TRP A 134 0.68 1.23 -7.92
CA TRP A 134 0.93 2.66 -8.09
C TRP A 134 1.83 3.29 -7.03
N TYR A 135 1.51 3.18 -5.75
CA TYR A 135 2.41 3.67 -4.72
C TYR A 135 2.20 2.91 -3.43
N VAL A 136 3.25 2.81 -2.64
CA VAL A 136 3.21 2.17 -1.33
C VAL A 136 3.43 3.17 -0.22
N SER A 137 2.62 3.04 0.81
CA SER A 137 2.94 3.61 2.11
C SER A 137 3.93 2.69 2.81
N SER A 138 4.99 3.26 3.38
CA SER A 138 5.96 2.48 4.14
C SER A 138 6.27 3.13 5.47
N LYS A 139 6.76 2.31 6.39
CA LYS A 139 7.15 2.71 7.74
C LYS A 139 8.63 2.45 7.92
N LEU A 140 9.21 3.18 8.86
CA LEU A 140 10.56 2.96 9.36
C LEU A 140 10.52 2.69 10.86
N MET A 141 11.60 2.12 11.37
CA MET A 141 11.82 2.03 12.81
C MET A 141 12.38 3.37 13.29
N VAL A 142 11.60 4.11 14.06
CA VAL A 142 12.02 5.32 14.76
C VAL A 142 12.33 4.95 16.19
N TYR A 143 13.50 5.30 16.72
CA TYR A 143 13.90 4.88 18.06
C TYR A 143 14.66 5.97 18.83
N ASN A 144 14.54 5.96 20.15
CA ASN A 144 15.25 6.87 21.04
C ASN A 144 16.62 6.27 21.41
N GLN A 145 17.69 6.90 20.94
CA GLN A 145 19.07 6.43 21.14
C GLN A 145 19.52 6.47 22.61
N GLU A 146 19.01 7.39 23.43
CA GLU A 146 19.35 7.46 24.83
C GLU A 146 18.75 6.29 25.60
N ILE A 147 17.49 5.95 25.35
CA ILE A 147 16.85 4.78 25.95
C ILE A 147 17.63 3.50 25.60
N PHE A 148 18.10 3.37 24.36
CA PHE A 148 18.98 2.27 23.95
C PHE A 148 20.28 2.24 24.75
N LYS A 149 20.96 3.39 24.92
CA LYS A 149 22.20 3.49 25.70
C LYS A 149 21.99 3.13 27.18
N ILE A 150 20.91 3.60 27.80
CA ILE A 150 20.57 3.28 29.20
C ILE A 150 20.35 1.76 29.34
N ALA A 151 19.70 1.13 28.37
CA ALA A 151 19.55 -0.32 28.31
C ALA A 151 20.87 -1.08 27.98
N GLY A 152 22.00 -0.37 27.86
CA GLY A 152 23.29 -0.94 27.48
C GLY A 152 23.28 -1.55 26.07
N LEU A 153 22.49 -1.00 25.16
CA LEU A 153 22.50 -1.33 23.74
C LEU A 153 23.25 -0.23 22.98
N ASP A 154 23.99 -0.62 21.93
CA ASP A 154 24.59 0.33 21.01
C ASP A 154 23.52 0.76 19.98
N PRO A 155 23.10 2.04 19.96
CA PRO A 155 22.11 2.54 19.01
C PRO A 155 22.55 2.38 17.55
N LYS A 156 23.85 2.34 17.28
CA LYS A 156 24.40 2.18 15.92
C LYS A 156 24.42 0.73 15.45
N LYS A 157 24.23 -0.22 16.37
CA LYS A 157 24.23 -1.63 16.02
C LYS A 157 22.91 -1.97 15.32
N VAL A 158 23.02 -2.42 14.08
CA VAL A 158 21.85 -2.78 13.27
C VAL A 158 21.11 -3.96 13.90
N ILE A 159 19.80 -3.77 14.13
CA ILE A 159 18.86 -4.84 14.45
C ILE A 159 18.32 -5.36 13.12
N ASN A 160 18.77 -6.54 12.71
CA ASN A 160 18.55 -7.03 11.35
C ASN A 160 17.31 -7.91 11.21
N ASN A 161 16.77 -8.43 12.32
CA ASN A 161 15.62 -9.32 12.28
C ASN A 161 14.72 -9.17 13.51
N ARG A 162 13.52 -9.76 13.41
CA ARG A 162 12.46 -9.69 14.42
C ARG A 162 12.86 -10.28 15.78
N GLU A 163 13.63 -11.37 15.81
CA GLU A 163 14.08 -11.97 17.07
C GLU A 163 15.04 -11.04 17.82
N GLN A 164 15.99 -10.42 17.10
CA GLN A 164 16.89 -9.43 17.67
C GLN A 164 16.13 -8.20 18.16
N LEU A 165 15.08 -7.78 17.45
CA LEU A 165 14.21 -6.69 17.88
C LEU A 165 13.53 -7.03 19.21
N PHE A 166 12.94 -8.22 19.33
CA PHE A 166 12.26 -8.60 20.58
C PHE A 166 13.24 -8.77 21.75
N ALA A 167 14.43 -9.34 21.52
CA ALA A 167 15.47 -9.44 22.55
C ALA A 167 15.96 -8.05 23.02
N ALA A 168 16.15 -7.11 22.08
CA ALA A 168 16.48 -5.73 22.41
C ALA A 168 15.37 -5.05 23.19
N ALA A 169 14.11 -5.27 22.79
CA ALA A 169 12.93 -4.72 23.43
C ALA A 169 12.75 -5.20 24.89
N GLU A 170 12.94 -6.50 25.13
CA GLU A 170 12.94 -7.05 26.48
C GLU A 170 14.02 -6.41 27.35
N LYS A 171 15.23 -6.25 26.81
CA LYS A 171 16.33 -5.60 27.53
C LYS A 171 16.01 -4.14 27.84
N ILE A 172 15.48 -3.39 26.87
CA ILE A 172 15.04 -2.00 27.08
C ILE A 172 14.08 -1.91 28.25
N THR A 173 13.04 -2.73 28.22
CA THR A 173 11.99 -2.69 29.25
C THR A 173 12.55 -3.06 30.62
N LYS A 174 13.37 -4.10 30.69
CA LYS A 174 13.98 -4.56 31.93
C LYS A 174 14.90 -3.52 32.58
N GLU A 175 15.73 -2.85 31.79
CA GLU A 175 16.75 -1.93 32.30
C GLU A 175 16.25 -0.50 32.50
N THR A 176 15.18 -0.10 31.78
CA THR A 176 14.68 1.29 31.80
C THR A 176 13.29 1.45 32.42
N GLY A 177 12.49 0.38 32.46
CA GLY A 177 11.08 0.43 32.86
C GLY A 177 10.15 1.07 31.82
N VAL A 178 10.68 1.51 30.67
CA VAL A 178 9.92 2.11 29.56
C VAL A 178 9.38 1.00 28.65
N TYR A 179 8.20 1.20 28.05
CA TYR A 179 7.71 0.31 27.00
C TYR A 179 8.68 0.32 25.81
N ALA A 180 9.06 -0.86 25.31
CA ALA A 180 10.01 -0.90 24.21
C ALA A 180 9.35 -0.63 22.86
N LEU A 181 8.18 -1.20 22.58
CA LEU A 181 7.47 -1.03 21.30
C LEU A 181 5.96 -1.16 21.47
N MET A 182 5.22 -0.60 20.51
CA MET A 182 3.77 -0.68 20.45
C MET A 182 3.32 -0.94 19.00
N PRO A 183 3.44 -2.19 18.51
CA PRO A 183 3.12 -2.54 17.13
C PRO A 183 1.61 -2.52 16.87
N GLN A 184 1.22 -2.34 15.60
CA GLN A 184 -0.16 -2.52 15.15
C GLN A 184 -0.31 -3.95 14.63
N ILE A 185 -0.67 -4.87 15.53
CA ILE A 185 -0.62 -6.31 15.29
C ILE A 185 -1.86 -6.76 14.52
N LYS A 186 -1.64 -7.47 13.42
CA LYS A 186 -2.66 -8.27 12.71
C LYS A 186 -2.11 -9.69 12.62
N ILE A 187 -2.75 -10.66 13.26
CA ILE A 187 -2.12 -11.97 13.46
C ILE A 187 -1.84 -12.70 12.14
N HIS A 188 -2.70 -12.53 11.13
CA HIS A 188 -2.46 -13.06 9.79
C HIS A 188 -1.23 -12.45 9.10
N HIS A 189 -0.93 -11.17 9.34
CA HIS A 189 0.31 -10.57 8.83
C HIS A 189 1.53 -11.22 9.48
N GLU A 190 1.49 -11.47 10.79
CA GLU A 190 2.58 -12.12 11.52
C GLU A 190 2.84 -13.54 10.99
N PHE A 191 1.78 -14.27 10.64
CA PHE A 191 1.90 -15.59 10.02
C PHE A 191 2.51 -15.50 8.62
N ILE A 192 2.04 -14.59 7.77
CA ILE A 192 2.59 -14.40 6.42
C ILE A 192 4.07 -13.99 6.48
N GLU A 193 4.43 -13.05 7.36
CA GLU A 193 5.82 -12.60 7.52
C GLU A 193 6.75 -13.71 8.06
N ALA A 194 6.19 -14.66 8.82
CA ALA A 194 6.91 -15.84 9.31
C ALA A 194 7.01 -16.97 8.26
N GLY A 195 6.42 -16.82 7.08
CA GLY A 195 6.37 -17.84 6.03
C GLY A 195 5.43 -18.99 6.35
N ILE A 196 4.37 -18.71 7.12
CA ILE A 196 3.32 -19.68 7.45
C ILE A 196 2.20 -19.53 6.42
N ASP A 197 1.94 -20.62 5.69
CA ASP A 197 0.83 -20.68 4.76
C ASP A 197 -0.50 -20.56 5.50
N LEU A 198 -1.37 -19.64 5.05
CA LEU A 198 -2.71 -19.50 5.62
C LEU A 198 -3.67 -20.57 5.10
N PHE A 199 -3.43 -21.07 3.89
CA PHE A 199 -4.29 -22.01 3.21
C PHE A 199 -3.50 -23.19 2.66
N GLU A 200 -4.14 -24.35 2.64
CA GLU A 200 -3.73 -25.52 1.85
C GLU A 200 -4.89 -26.02 1.01
N ASN A 201 -4.56 -26.75 -0.07
CA ASN A 201 -5.56 -27.38 -0.92
C ASN A 201 -5.61 -28.88 -0.65
N GLU A 202 -6.74 -29.34 -0.11
CA GLU A 202 -7.02 -30.76 0.10
C GLU A 202 -8.24 -31.17 -0.74
N ASN A 203 -8.09 -32.14 -1.64
CA ASN A 203 -9.18 -32.65 -2.49
C ASN A 203 -9.95 -31.55 -3.27
N LYS A 204 -9.22 -30.56 -3.81
CA LYS A 204 -9.78 -29.38 -4.50
C LYS A 204 -10.63 -28.46 -3.61
N ARG A 205 -10.49 -28.57 -2.28
CA ARG A 205 -11.09 -27.65 -1.32
C ARG A 205 -9.99 -26.95 -0.55
N GLU A 206 -10.20 -25.66 -0.34
CA GLU A 206 -9.34 -24.84 0.48
C GLU A 206 -9.58 -25.14 1.96
N LYS A 207 -8.50 -25.24 2.74
CA LYS A 207 -8.53 -25.42 4.20
C LYS A 207 -7.50 -24.52 4.85
N ALA A 208 -7.70 -24.24 6.14
CA ALA A 208 -6.69 -23.56 6.94
C ALA A 208 -5.41 -24.40 7.06
N ALA A 209 -4.24 -23.76 6.92
CA ALA A 209 -2.93 -24.39 7.04
C ALA A 209 -2.05 -23.80 8.15
N PHE A 210 -2.50 -22.70 8.78
CA PHE A 210 -1.68 -21.93 9.71
C PHE A 210 -1.54 -22.56 11.10
N ASN A 211 -2.33 -23.57 11.45
CA ASN A 211 -2.26 -24.25 12.76
C ASN A 211 -0.99 -25.09 12.88
N THR A 212 0.12 -24.41 13.19
CA THR A 212 1.46 -24.97 13.23
C THR A 212 2.15 -24.61 14.55
N GLU A 213 3.20 -25.35 14.91
CA GLU A 213 4.04 -25.00 16.08
C GLU A 213 4.63 -23.59 15.96
N ALA A 214 5.02 -23.17 14.76
CA ALA A 214 5.54 -21.82 14.51
C ALA A 214 4.48 -20.73 14.78
N ALA A 215 3.23 -20.94 14.35
CA ALA A 215 2.14 -20.01 14.65
C ALA A 215 1.86 -19.93 16.15
N LYS A 216 1.97 -21.07 16.86
CA LYS A 216 1.77 -21.15 18.30
C LYS A 216 2.83 -20.35 19.05
N GLU A 217 4.10 -20.47 18.63
CA GLU A 217 5.22 -19.71 19.18
C GLU A 217 5.04 -18.20 19.00
N ILE A 218 4.50 -17.75 17.87
CA ILE A 218 4.19 -16.31 17.64
C ILE A 218 3.17 -15.81 18.67
N ILE A 219 2.08 -16.54 18.89
CA ILE A 219 1.05 -16.14 19.87
C ILE A 219 1.64 -16.12 21.29
N ILE A 220 2.39 -17.16 21.67
CA ILE A 220 3.09 -17.23 22.97
C ILE A 220 4.02 -16.03 23.12
N ARG A 221 4.77 -15.67 22.08
CA ARG A 221 5.70 -14.55 22.12
C ARG A 221 4.98 -13.23 22.44
N TYR A 222 3.83 -12.98 21.81
CA TYR A 222 3.05 -11.78 22.13
C TYR A 222 2.46 -11.80 23.55
N GLN A 223 2.04 -12.97 24.05
CA GLN A 223 1.61 -13.13 25.45
C GLN A 223 2.73 -12.83 26.44
N GLU A 224 3.95 -13.27 26.14
CA GLU A 224 5.15 -12.98 26.96
C GLU A 224 5.50 -11.49 26.94
N LEU A 225 5.51 -10.86 25.76
CA LEU A 225 5.83 -9.45 25.61
C LEU A 225 4.86 -8.55 26.39
N VAL A 226 3.55 -8.83 26.34
CA VAL A 226 2.56 -8.04 27.10
C VAL A 226 2.66 -8.32 28.60
N LYS A 227 2.93 -9.56 29.01
CA LYS A 227 3.10 -9.94 30.42
C LYS A 227 4.33 -9.29 31.04
N ALA A 228 5.42 -9.20 30.28
CA ALA A 228 6.67 -8.56 30.70
C ALA A 228 6.61 -7.03 30.64
N GLY A 229 5.52 -6.44 30.16
CA GLY A 229 5.38 -4.99 29.99
C GLY A 229 6.25 -4.44 28.86
N VAL A 230 6.71 -5.28 27.95
CA VAL A 230 7.54 -4.87 26.80
C VAL A 230 6.72 -4.14 25.77
N ILE A 231 5.49 -4.61 25.58
CA ILE A 231 4.44 -3.91 24.84
C ILE A 231 3.30 -3.53 25.80
N PRO A 232 2.65 -2.36 25.61
CA PRO A 232 1.51 -1.96 26.43
C PRO A 232 0.32 -2.94 26.34
N LYS A 233 -0.46 -3.08 27.43
CA LYS A 233 -1.67 -3.95 27.44
C LYS A 233 -2.75 -3.49 26.48
N ASP A 234 -2.80 -2.20 26.21
CA ASP A 234 -3.73 -1.54 25.29
C ASP A 234 -3.28 -1.62 23.81
N THR A 235 -2.19 -2.34 23.50
CA THR A 235 -1.63 -2.45 22.13
C THR A 235 -2.66 -2.84 21.07
N LEU A 236 -3.50 -3.85 21.32
CA LEU A 236 -4.51 -4.29 20.33
C LEU A 236 -5.68 -3.30 20.16
N ASN A 237 -5.95 -2.48 21.16
CA ASN A 237 -7.12 -1.59 21.19
C ASN A 237 -6.74 -0.12 20.92
N SER A 238 -5.45 0.17 20.76
CA SER A 238 -4.92 1.52 20.61
C SER A 238 -4.35 1.73 19.22
N GLY A 239 -4.67 2.88 18.63
CA GLY A 239 -4.15 3.26 17.32
C GLY A 239 -2.75 3.86 17.37
N PHE A 240 -2.18 4.08 16.18
CA PHE A 240 -0.88 4.70 15.97
C PHE A 240 -0.67 6.00 16.77
N ASN A 241 -1.69 6.87 16.88
CA ASN A 241 -1.55 8.15 17.59
C ASN A 241 -1.24 7.97 19.08
N VAL A 242 -1.72 6.89 19.72
CA VAL A 242 -1.35 6.58 21.11
C VAL A 242 0.13 6.21 21.19
N ALA A 243 0.62 5.39 20.27
CA ALA A 243 2.04 5.04 20.20
C ALA A 243 2.93 6.26 19.94
N LEU A 244 2.53 7.14 19.02
CA LEU A 244 3.22 8.40 18.72
C LEU A 244 3.30 9.30 19.97
N GLU A 245 2.19 9.46 20.70
CA GLU A 245 2.15 10.24 21.93
C GLU A 245 3.02 9.65 23.05
N ARG A 246 3.08 8.31 23.18
CA ARG A 246 3.99 7.65 24.13
C ARG A 246 5.45 7.90 23.74
N TYR A 247 5.79 7.82 22.45
CA TYR A 247 7.13 8.11 21.96
C TYR A 247 7.55 9.56 22.26
N LYS A 248 6.67 10.52 21.95
CA LYS A 248 6.87 11.95 22.26
C LYS A 248 7.04 12.24 23.76
N LYS A 249 6.53 11.38 24.63
CA LYS A 249 6.67 11.50 26.09
C LYS A 249 7.83 10.69 26.67
N ASN A 250 8.67 10.07 25.82
CA ASN A 250 9.71 9.12 26.20
C ASN A 250 9.19 7.91 27.00
N ASP A 251 7.91 7.58 26.85
CA ASP A 251 7.25 6.38 27.40
C ASP A 251 7.28 5.20 26.40
N LEU A 252 7.90 5.40 25.23
CA LEU A 252 8.08 4.36 24.22
C LEU A 252 9.46 4.48 23.57
N ALA A 253 10.23 3.39 23.53
CA ALA A 253 11.58 3.40 22.98
C ALA A 253 11.62 3.31 21.44
N ILE A 254 10.71 2.54 20.85
CA ILE A 254 10.64 2.24 19.42
C ILE A 254 9.23 2.50 18.89
N LEU A 255 9.13 3.29 17.84
CA LEU A 255 7.91 3.62 17.11
C LEU A 255 8.05 3.22 15.63
N PHE A 256 7.09 2.48 15.11
CA PHE A 256 7.00 2.23 13.66
C PHE A 256 6.16 3.32 13.00
N ALA A 257 6.82 4.28 12.35
CA ALA A 257 6.17 5.48 11.82
C ALA A 257 6.45 5.69 10.34
N ALA A 258 5.51 6.35 9.66
CA ALA A 258 5.71 6.86 8.31
C ALA A 258 6.42 8.23 8.35
N PRO A 259 7.17 8.64 7.30
CA PRO A 259 8.03 9.82 7.34
C PRO A 259 7.33 11.14 7.66
N GLN A 260 6.03 11.26 7.36
CA GLN A 260 5.27 12.48 7.65
C GLN A 260 5.17 12.81 9.14
N PHE A 261 5.34 11.82 10.02
CA PHE A 261 5.31 12.03 11.48
C PHE A 261 6.65 12.49 12.07
N LEU A 262 7.74 12.47 11.29
CA LEU A 262 9.05 12.89 11.78
C LEU A 262 9.06 14.38 12.15
N ASP A 263 8.39 15.24 11.38
CA ASP A 263 8.28 16.67 11.71
C ASP A 263 7.58 16.91 13.05
N GLU A 264 6.58 16.08 13.37
CA GLU A 264 5.85 16.20 14.64
C GLU A 264 6.75 15.81 15.82
N ILE A 265 7.54 14.73 15.66
CA ILE A 265 8.51 14.28 16.65
C ILE A 265 9.60 15.35 16.87
N GLU A 266 10.15 15.91 15.79
CA GLU A 266 11.20 16.93 15.87
C GLU A 266 10.71 18.24 16.48
N LYS A 267 9.45 18.61 16.27
CA LYS A 267 8.84 19.83 16.83
C LYS A 267 8.47 19.70 18.31
N GLU A 268 8.34 18.48 18.82
CA GLU A 268 7.98 18.25 20.22
C GLU A 268 9.04 18.83 21.17
N SER A 269 10.33 18.57 20.92
CA SER A 269 11.44 19.17 21.67
C SER A 269 12.79 19.03 20.97
N ASP A 270 13.72 19.94 21.28
CA ASP A 270 15.12 19.81 20.85
C ASP A 270 15.76 18.50 21.33
N TYR A 271 15.41 18.07 22.53
CA TYR A 271 15.85 16.81 23.10
C TYR A 271 15.44 15.62 22.22
N LEU A 272 14.15 15.50 21.87
CA LEU A 272 13.68 14.41 21.03
C LEU A 272 14.31 14.45 19.63
N ARG A 273 14.43 15.66 19.05
CA ARG A 273 15.11 15.84 17.77
C ARG A 273 16.55 15.29 17.79
N GLU A 274 17.27 15.47 18.90
CA GLU A 274 18.65 14.97 19.05
C GLU A 274 18.74 13.48 19.37
N GLN A 275 17.78 12.93 20.13
CA GLN A 275 17.79 11.52 20.52
C GLN A 275 17.10 10.59 19.52
N THR A 276 16.31 11.11 18.58
CA THR A 276 15.63 10.30 17.57
C THR A 276 16.62 9.78 16.52
N SER A 277 16.51 8.50 16.17
CA SER A 277 17.22 7.89 15.05
C SER A 277 16.32 6.93 14.29
N LEU A 278 16.75 6.61 13.08
CA LEU A 278 15.98 5.85 12.10
C LEU A 278 16.70 4.56 11.74
N ALA A 279 15.95 3.51 11.45
CA ALA A 279 16.45 2.25 10.91
C ALA A 279 15.40 1.59 10.01
N VAL A 280 15.85 0.63 9.20
CA VAL A 280 14.95 -0.30 8.50
C VAL A 280 14.09 -1.06 9.51
N ILE A 281 12.90 -1.50 9.10
CA ILE A 281 12.09 -2.38 9.94
C ILE A 281 12.78 -3.76 10.01
N PRO A 282 13.09 -4.28 11.21
CA PRO A 282 13.61 -5.63 11.34
C PRO A 282 12.57 -6.64 10.88
N THR A 283 12.92 -7.46 9.90
CA THR A 283 11.98 -8.38 9.24
C THR A 283 11.92 -9.72 9.97
N ALA A 284 10.82 -10.45 9.78
CA ALA A 284 10.76 -11.87 10.11
C ALA A 284 11.51 -12.70 9.05
N LYS A 285 11.23 -14.02 9.00
CA LYS A 285 12.00 -15.02 8.24
C LYS A 285 12.12 -14.70 6.74
N ASP A 286 11.01 -14.31 6.11
CA ASP A 286 10.96 -14.13 4.66
C ASP A 286 11.46 -12.76 4.19
N GLY A 287 11.89 -11.91 5.13
CA GLY A 287 12.41 -10.59 4.80
C GLY A 287 11.34 -9.60 4.32
N ILE A 288 10.06 -9.97 4.33
CA ILE A 288 8.96 -9.14 3.84
C ILE A 288 8.72 -7.95 4.76
N VAL A 289 8.45 -6.79 4.16
CA VAL A 289 8.02 -5.57 4.86
C VAL A 289 6.61 -5.20 4.40
N ASN A 290 5.64 -5.27 5.31
CA ASN A 290 4.27 -4.85 5.02
C ASN A 290 4.24 -3.38 4.56
N SER A 291 3.85 -3.16 3.31
CA SER A 291 3.82 -1.84 2.67
C SER A 291 2.46 -1.67 1.98
N PRO A 292 1.48 -1.03 2.64
CA PRO A 292 0.15 -0.83 2.08
C PRO A 292 0.21 -0.19 0.70
N LEU A 293 -0.38 -0.88 -0.28
CA LEU A 293 -0.31 -0.55 -1.69
C LEU A 293 -1.59 0.18 -2.13
N MET A 294 -1.43 1.11 -3.05
CA MET A 294 -2.51 1.65 -3.86
C MET A 294 -2.28 1.23 -5.31
N ASN A 295 -3.35 0.85 -5.99
CA ASN A 295 -3.36 0.35 -7.36
C ASN A 295 -4.17 1.27 -8.27
N LEU A 296 -3.94 1.18 -9.57
CA LEU A 296 -4.91 1.57 -10.59
C LEU A 296 -5.55 0.32 -11.19
N VAL A 297 -6.87 0.30 -11.23
CA VAL A 297 -7.68 -0.77 -11.82
C VAL A 297 -8.56 -0.23 -12.94
N ILE A 298 -8.99 -1.13 -13.82
CA ILE A 298 -9.92 -0.81 -14.92
C ILE A 298 -11.23 -1.56 -14.65
N PRO A 299 -12.36 -0.86 -14.48
CA PRO A 299 -13.67 -1.52 -14.41
C PRO A 299 -13.98 -2.34 -15.67
N LYS A 300 -14.61 -3.50 -15.50
CA LYS A 300 -15.01 -4.38 -16.60
C LYS A 300 -15.96 -3.70 -17.59
N ALA A 301 -16.79 -2.80 -17.07
CA ALA A 301 -17.78 -2.04 -17.84
C ALA A 301 -17.19 -0.82 -18.59
N ALA A 302 -15.93 -0.42 -18.36
CA ALA A 302 -15.32 0.72 -19.05
C ALA A 302 -15.21 0.50 -20.57
N ASP A 303 -15.41 1.53 -21.39
CA ASP A 303 -15.40 1.37 -22.86
C ASP A 303 -13.99 1.30 -23.43
N TYR A 304 -13.12 2.24 -23.02
CA TYR A 304 -11.79 2.46 -23.61
C TYR A 304 -10.67 1.73 -22.87
N LYS A 305 -10.85 0.43 -22.61
CA LYS A 305 -9.97 -0.36 -21.71
C LYS A 305 -8.49 -0.36 -22.11
N LYS A 306 -8.18 -0.32 -23.40
CA LYS A 306 -6.80 -0.32 -23.88
C LYS A 306 -6.14 1.04 -23.57
N ASP A 307 -6.79 2.13 -23.95
CA ASP A 307 -6.31 3.50 -23.74
C ASP A 307 -6.26 3.84 -22.24
N ALA A 308 -7.24 3.36 -21.46
CA ALA A 308 -7.25 3.41 -20.01
C ALA A 308 -6.03 2.69 -19.39
N ALA A 309 -5.64 1.54 -19.95
CA ALA A 309 -4.44 0.82 -19.50
C ALA A 309 -3.15 1.55 -19.88
N GLU A 310 -3.08 2.17 -21.05
CA GLU A 310 -1.95 3.00 -21.46
C GLU A 310 -1.80 4.22 -20.54
N PHE A 311 -2.91 4.89 -20.18
CA PHE A 311 -2.93 5.97 -19.20
C PHE A 311 -2.53 5.49 -17.80
N ALA A 312 -3.09 4.36 -17.32
CA ALA A 312 -2.72 3.80 -16.04
C ALA A 312 -1.23 3.41 -15.98
N ALA A 313 -0.69 2.83 -17.05
CA ALA A 313 0.74 2.52 -17.18
C ALA A 313 1.62 3.78 -17.20
N LEU A 314 1.17 4.89 -17.81
CA LEU A 314 1.86 6.18 -17.75
C LEU A 314 1.92 6.70 -16.31
N ILE A 315 0.77 6.77 -15.62
CA ILE A 315 0.68 7.29 -14.24
C ILE A 315 1.51 6.45 -13.27
N THR A 316 1.54 5.13 -13.50
CA THR A 316 2.30 4.17 -12.68
C THR A 316 3.69 3.84 -13.26
N SER A 317 4.18 4.58 -14.24
CA SER A 317 5.52 4.33 -14.79
C SER A 317 6.63 4.67 -13.78
N PRO A 318 7.83 4.07 -13.90
CA PRO A 318 8.99 4.46 -13.10
C PRO A 318 9.23 5.97 -13.09
N ALA A 319 9.10 6.65 -14.23
CA ALA A 319 9.30 8.09 -14.31
C ALA A 319 8.27 8.88 -13.49
N SER A 320 6.98 8.64 -13.75
CA SER A 320 5.89 9.34 -13.06
C SER A 320 5.95 9.12 -11.55
N GLN A 321 6.09 7.86 -11.11
CA GLN A 321 6.11 7.56 -9.68
C GLN A 321 7.33 8.13 -8.95
N ARG A 322 8.49 8.23 -9.62
CA ARG A 322 9.66 8.88 -9.03
C ARG A 322 9.43 10.35 -8.77
N GLU A 323 8.93 11.07 -9.76
CA GLU A 323 8.58 12.48 -9.62
C GLU A 323 7.55 12.67 -8.50
N PHE A 324 6.53 11.80 -8.44
CA PHE A 324 5.55 11.83 -7.37
C PHE A 324 6.16 11.56 -5.98
N SER A 325 7.08 10.60 -5.87
CA SER A 325 7.78 10.28 -4.61
C SER A 325 8.75 11.36 -4.13
N GLN A 326 9.16 12.28 -5.01
CA GLN A 326 9.99 13.44 -4.61
C GLN A 326 9.15 14.53 -3.93
N GLN A 327 7.86 14.61 -4.28
CA GLN A 327 6.93 15.60 -3.75
C GLN A 327 6.16 15.10 -2.52
N THR A 328 6.22 13.80 -2.25
CA THR A 328 5.42 13.14 -1.22
C THR A 328 6.27 12.19 -0.35
N SER A 329 5.66 11.64 0.70
CA SER A 329 6.30 10.63 1.57
C SER A 329 5.99 9.19 1.15
N ILE A 330 5.24 8.99 0.05
CA ILE A 330 4.93 7.66 -0.46
C ILE A 330 6.07 7.17 -1.35
N LEU A 331 6.22 5.86 -1.49
CA LEU A 331 7.26 5.27 -2.31
C LEU A 331 6.71 4.73 -3.62
N SER A 332 7.58 4.69 -4.61
CA SER A 332 7.29 4.09 -5.91
C SER A 332 7.18 2.57 -5.79
N SER A 333 6.11 2.01 -6.36
CA SER A 333 5.98 0.57 -6.65
C SER A 333 6.75 0.14 -7.89
N ALA A 334 7.21 1.09 -8.70
CA ALA A 334 7.94 0.86 -9.94
C ALA A 334 9.45 0.76 -9.71
N VAL A 335 10.12 -0.07 -10.53
CA VAL A 335 11.58 -0.25 -10.48
C VAL A 335 12.25 0.91 -11.21
N ASP A 336 13.11 1.65 -10.51
CA ASP A 336 14.02 2.63 -11.12
C ASP A 336 15.40 1.99 -11.35
N ASP A 337 15.76 1.74 -12.61
CA ASP A 337 17.02 1.12 -13.01
C ASP A 337 18.16 2.12 -13.24
N ARG A 338 17.91 3.41 -12.99
CA ARG A 338 18.90 4.49 -13.13
C ARG A 338 20.07 4.34 -12.15
N THR A 339 21.24 4.77 -12.58
CA THR A 339 22.48 4.72 -11.81
C THR A 339 22.48 5.73 -10.64
N GLU A 340 23.25 5.46 -9.60
CA GLU A 340 23.38 6.35 -8.42
C GLU A 340 23.84 7.78 -8.81
N LEU A 341 24.66 7.89 -9.86
CA LEU A 341 25.09 9.16 -10.46
C LEU A 341 23.96 9.94 -11.15
N GLU A 342 23.00 9.25 -11.77
CA GLU A 342 21.81 9.88 -12.38
C GLU A 342 20.87 10.41 -11.30
N ILE A 343 20.74 9.67 -10.20
CA ILE A 343 19.98 10.09 -9.02
C ILE A 343 20.61 11.32 -8.35
N GLU A 344 21.94 11.36 -8.20
CA GLU A 344 22.65 12.51 -7.62
C GLU A 344 22.54 13.78 -8.47
N LYS A 345 22.68 13.68 -9.79
CA LYS A 345 22.55 14.83 -10.70
C LYS A 345 21.16 15.48 -10.61
N GLU A 346 20.11 14.68 -10.47
CA GLU A 346 18.73 15.15 -10.31
C GLU A 346 18.47 15.79 -8.93
N LYS A 347 19.08 15.26 -7.86
CA LYS A 347 19.06 15.87 -6.52
C LYS A 347 19.75 17.23 -6.46
N ILE A 348 20.81 17.43 -7.24
CA ILE A 348 21.52 18.73 -7.31
C ILE A 348 20.64 19.82 -7.93
N THR A 349 19.69 19.45 -8.81
CA THR A 349 18.73 20.39 -9.42
C THR A 349 17.54 20.74 -8.52
N THR A 350 17.26 19.98 -7.46
CA THR A 350 16.18 20.24 -6.50
C THR A 350 16.75 20.71 -5.16
N LYS A 351 16.89 22.04 -4.98
CA LYS A 351 17.49 22.70 -3.79
C LYS A 351 17.08 22.03 -2.46
N ILE A 352 18.06 21.53 -1.70
CA ILE A 352 17.88 21.02 -0.33
C ILE A 352 18.28 22.10 0.67
N ASP A 353 17.32 22.52 1.50
CA ASP A 353 17.53 23.31 2.70
C ASP A 353 17.93 22.40 3.87
N SER A 354 18.89 22.86 4.67
CA SER A 354 19.70 22.09 5.64
C SER A 354 18.96 21.60 6.90
N LYS A 355 17.65 21.83 7.01
CA LYS A 355 16.77 21.25 8.06
C LYS A 355 16.30 19.81 7.76
N LYS A 356 16.75 19.19 6.67
CA LYS A 356 16.22 17.94 6.07
C LYS A 356 16.90 16.61 6.49
N ALA A 357 17.72 16.56 7.53
CA ALA A 357 18.54 15.37 7.82
C ALA A 357 17.72 14.06 7.99
N LEU A 358 16.74 14.03 8.90
CA LEU A 358 15.94 12.81 9.16
C LEU A 358 15.04 12.44 7.99
N LYS A 359 14.44 13.41 7.28
CA LYS A 359 13.61 13.12 6.10
C LYS A 359 14.42 12.56 4.94
N THR A 360 15.61 13.10 4.68
CA THR A 360 16.50 12.58 3.64
C THR A 360 17.01 11.19 4.00
N GLU A 361 17.35 10.96 5.28
CA GLU A 361 17.73 9.64 5.78
C GLU A 361 16.56 8.63 5.68
N ALA A 362 15.35 9.02 6.08
CA ALA A 362 14.14 8.21 5.95
C ALA A 362 13.91 7.79 4.49
N GLN A 363 14.02 8.71 3.53
CA GLN A 363 13.88 8.38 2.11
C GLN A 363 14.94 7.38 1.62
N LYS A 364 16.16 7.42 2.17
CA LYS A 364 17.20 6.44 1.83
C LYS A 364 16.83 5.06 2.37
N ILE A 365 16.52 4.97 3.66
CA ILE A 365 16.12 3.73 4.35
C ILE A 365 14.90 3.10 3.69
N LEU A 366 13.91 3.92 3.34
CA LEU A 366 12.67 3.45 2.72
C LEU A 366 12.91 2.85 1.32
N ARG A 367 13.80 3.44 0.51
CA ARG A 367 14.15 2.88 -0.80
C ARG A 367 14.86 1.53 -0.68
N GLU A 368 15.68 1.35 0.34
CA GLU A 368 16.35 0.06 0.62
C GLU A 368 15.35 -1.06 0.98
N GLN A 369 14.14 -0.71 1.47
CA GLN A 369 13.10 -1.67 1.82
C GLN A 369 12.21 -2.09 0.63
N LEU A 370 12.18 -1.32 -0.47
CA LEU A 370 11.26 -1.53 -1.59
C LEU A 370 11.31 -2.93 -2.25
N PRO A 371 12.49 -3.54 -2.48
CA PRO A 371 12.54 -4.90 -3.03
C PRO A 371 11.88 -5.96 -2.15
N LYS A 372 11.67 -5.64 -0.87
CA LYS A 372 11.05 -6.50 0.15
C LYS A 372 9.61 -6.08 0.49
N SER A 373 9.12 -4.99 -0.11
CA SER A 373 7.80 -4.45 0.15
C SER A 373 6.71 -5.33 -0.46
N LYS A 374 5.72 -5.70 0.34
CA LYS A 374 4.53 -6.43 -0.08
C LYS A 374 3.32 -5.89 0.67
N ASP A 375 2.18 -5.76 0.02
CA ASP A 375 0.91 -5.54 0.73
C ASP A 375 0.41 -6.89 1.27
N LEU A 376 0.11 -6.97 2.56
CA LEU A 376 -0.29 -8.21 3.22
C LEU A 376 -1.81 -8.43 3.27
N THR A 377 -2.59 -7.66 2.49
CA THR A 377 -4.03 -7.86 2.36
C THR A 377 -4.35 -9.28 1.92
N LEU A 378 -5.28 -9.92 2.62
CA LEU A 378 -5.78 -11.25 2.27
C LEU A 378 -6.70 -11.16 1.03
N ILE A 379 -6.19 -11.57 -0.13
CA ILE A 379 -6.96 -11.61 -1.37
C ILE A 379 -7.77 -12.92 -1.41
N HIS A 380 -8.95 -12.92 -0.78
CA HIS A 380 -9.85 -14.09 -0.75
C HIS A 380 -11.34 -13.68 -0.72
N PRO A 381 -12.28 -14.43 -1.37
CA PRO A 381 -13.72 -14.17 -1.33
C PRO A 381 -14.34 -13.96 0.06
N LYS A 382 -13.80 -14.66 1.06
CA LYS A 382 -14.28 -14.65 2.44
C LYS A 382 -13.35 -13.90 3.40
N ALA A 383 -12.44 -13.07 2.88
CA ALA A 383 -11.36 -12.44 3.64
C ALA A 383 -11.85 -11.74 4.91
N ASP A 384 -12.91 -10.93 4.83
CA ASP A 384 -13.42 -10.18 5.99
C ASP A 384 -13.87 -11.12 7.13
N LYS A 385 -14.57 -12.22 6.81
CA LYS A 385 -14.99 -13.21 7.81
C LYS A 385 -13.79 -13.95 8.41
N LEU A 386 -12.84 -14.35 7.56
CA LEU A 386 -11.66 -15.10 7.95
C LEU A 386 -10.73 -14.26 8.84
N ILE A 387 -10.42 -13.02 8.46
CA ILE A 387 -9.61 -12.09 9.25
C ILE A 387 -10.29 -11.82 10.59
N LYS A 388 -11.61 -11.62 10.61
CA LYS A 388 -12.35 -11.37 11.85
C LYS A 388 -12.15 -12.50 12.87
N VAL A 389 -12.29 -13.76 12.45
CA VAL A 389 -12.06 -14.94 13.33
C VAL A 389 -10.65 -14.91 13.91
N LEU A 390 -9.64 -14.63 13.08
CA LEU A 390 -8.25 -14.58 13.52
C LEU A 390 -8.03 -13.46 14.54
N ASP A 391 -8.47 -12.24 14.22
CA ASP A 391 -8.21 -11.07 15.06
C ASP A 391 -8.97 -11.16 16.40
N GLU A 392 -10.23 -11.61 16.41
CA GLU A 392 -11.03 -11.78 17.63
C GLU A 392 -10.44 -12.88 18.54
N THR A 393 -10.11 -14.04 17.98
CA THR A 393 -9.55 -15.16 18.74
C THR A 393 -8.13 -14.84 19.24
N PHE A 394 -7.33 -14.14 18.43
CA PHE A 394 -6.00 -13.67 18.85
C PHE A 394 -6.11 -12.67 19.99
N ALA A 395 -7.10 -11.77 19.98
CA ALA A 395 -7.31 -10.83 21.07
C ALA A 395 -7.62 -11.52 22.41
N GLU A 396 -8.35 -12.65 22.38
CA GLU A 396 -8.57 -13.48 23.58
C GLU A 396 -7.29 -14.14 24.08
N ALA A 397 -6.50 -14.71 23.18
CA ALA A 397 -5.21 -15.30 23.50
C ALA A 397 -4.22 -14.25 24.05
N PHE A 398 -4.12 -13.09 23.40
CA PHE A 398 -3.30 -11.95 23.83
C PHE A 398 -3.66 -11.48 25.24
N ALA A 399 -4.96 -11.48 25.57
CA ALA A 399 -5.46 -11.17 26.91
C ALA A 399 -5.29 -12.32 27.92
N ASN A 400 -4.63 -13.43 27.53
CA ASN A 400 -4.45 -14.65 28.30
C ASN A 400 -5.78 -15.29 28.78
N LYS A 401 -6.88 -15.11 28.02
CA LYS A 401 -8.16 -15.75 28.32
C LYS A 401 -8.21 -17.21 27.86
N ILE A 402 -7.47 -17.51 26.80
CA ILE A 402 -7.26 -18.85 26.23
C ILE A 402 -5.77 -19.06 25.96
N THR A 403 -5.35 -20.31 25.89
CA THR A 403 -3.97 -20.68 25.49
C THR A 403 -3.74 -20.46 23.99
N ALA A 404 -2.47 -20.39 23.58
CA ALA A 404 -2.12 -20.30 22.16
C ALA A 404 -2.60 -21.52 21.34
N GLU A 405 -2.58 -22.71 21.94
CA GLU A 405 -3.05 -23.95 21.31
C GLU A 405 -4.58 -23.95 21.12
N GLU A 406 -5.34 -23.53 22.14
CA GLU A 406 -6.79 -23.34 22.03
C GLU A 406 -7.14 -22.29 20.98
N ALA A 407 -6.38 -21.19 20.93
CA ALA A 407 -6.59 -20.12 19.95
C ALA A 407 -6.44 -20.63 18.52
N LEU A 408 -5.35 -21.32 18.19
CA LEU A 408 -5.14 -21.86 16.84
C LEU A 408 -6.18 -22.92 16.47
N THR A 409 -6.53 -23.80 17.42
CA THR A 409 -7.55 -24.83 17.21
C THR A 409 -8.91 -24.19 16.89
N ASN A 410 -9.29 -23.14 17.62
CA ASN A 410 -10.55 -22.42 17.39
C ASN A 410 -10.52 -21.68 16.04
N MET A 411 -9.44 -20.96 15.75
CA MET A 411 -9.24 -20.26 14.47
C MET A 411 -9.36 -21.22 13.29
N GLU A 412 -8.65 -22.35 13.32
CA GLU A 412 -8.67 -23.36 12.25
C GLU A 412 -10.06 -23.96 12.07
N LYS A 413 -10.72 -24.32 13.16
CA LYS A 413 -12.07 -24.89 13.13
C LYS A 413 -13.07 -23.92 12.49
N GLU A 414 -13.08 -22.66 12.91
CA GLU A 414 -14.00 -21.64 12.37
C GLU A 414 -13.66 -21.25 10.93
N TRP A 415 -12.38 -21.14 10.58
CA TRP A 415 -11.94 -20.95 9.19
C TRP A 415 -12.45 -22.07 8.30
N ASN A 416 -12.24 -23.33 8.70
CA ASN A 416 -12.69 -24.48 7.93
C ASN A 416 -14.22 -24.52 7.81
N GLN A 417 -14.98 -24.03 8.79
CA GLN A 417 -16.43 -23.86 8.65
C GLN A 417 -16.77 -22.81 7.59
N ILE A 418 -16.18 -21.60 7.68
CA ILE A 418 -16.38 -20.51 6.73
C ILE A 418 -16.01 -20.94 5.31
N LEU A 419 -14.86 -21.60 5.13
CA LEU A 419 -14.38 -22.06 3.83
C LEU A 419 -15.34 -23.08 3.19
N ASN A 420 -15.97 -23.95 4.00
CA ASN A 420 -16.95 -24.92 3.54
C ASN A 420 -18.37 -24.36 3.30
N GLU A 421 -18.67 -23.12 3.71
CA GLU A 421 -19.94 -22.46 3.35
C GLU A 421 -20.03 -22.34 1.82
N GLU A 422 -21.17 -22.66 1.22
CA GLU A 422 -21.40 -22.32 -0.19
C GLU A 422 -21.35 -20.80 -0.35
N ASN A 423 -20.78 -20.31 -1.46
CA ASN A 423 -20.83 -18.90 -1.78
C ASN A 423 -22.29 -18.56 -2.09
N ASN A 424 -23.02 -18.00 -1.12
CA ASN A 424 -24.44 -17.63 -1.24
C ASN A 424 -24.66 -16.39 -2.15
N ASN A 425 -23.96 -16.32 -3.29
CA ASN A 425 -24.16 -15.34 -4.34
C ASN A 425 -24.43 -16.10 -5.65
N GLU A 426 -25.61 -16.71 -5.75
CA GLU A 426 -26.28 -17.02 -7.02
C GLU A 426 -27.47 -16.08 -7.24
#